data_AF-A0A958FGR4-F1
#
_entry.id   AF-A0A958FGR4-F1
#
_cell.length_a   1.000
_cell.length_b   1.000
_cell.length_c   1.000
_cell.angle_alpha   90.00
_cell.angle_beta   90.00
_cell.angle_gamma   90.00
#
_symmetry.space_group_name_H-M   'P 1'
#
loop_
_entity.id
_entity.type
_entity.pdbx_description
1 polymer ?
#
loop_
_entity_poly.entity_id
_entity_poly.type
_entity_poly.pdbx_seq_one_letter_code
_entity_poly.pdbx_strand_id
1 'polypeptide(L)'
;IEAAELRALGDAYLVHIRHEDAIIPATPETVLRVDDVLTFRGKLSVLDQLLERNGFERVMPELENRGRETLPLFEAVIAPTSSLVGKTLKEAGFRDAYHGVVLGIQRRDAMIEGPLGRIPLKAGDLLLIEARAGFDRRWNELRDEFYLVAPRRPVRAKPQKGKAPLALLILLTVIILAATGIASIVVTAFLG
;
A
#
# COMPACT_ATOMS: atom_id res chain seq x y z
N ILE A 1 10.60 -20.11 -0.52
CA ILE A 1 11.40 -18.84 -0.48
C ILE A 1 12.67 -19.01 0.36
N GLU A 2 12.59 -19.70 1.50
CA GLU A 2 13.72 -19.90 2.42
C GLU A 2 14.91 -20.63 1.79
N ALA A 3 14.66 -21.70 1.04
CA ALA A 3 15.70 -22.45 0.32
C ALA A 3 16.45 -21.63 -0.76
N ALA A 4 15.86 -20.51 -1.22
CA ALA A 4 16.48 -19.60 -2.18
C ALA A 4 17.21 -18.42 -1.51
N GLU A 5 17.27 -18.38 -0.17
CA GLU A 5 17.89 -17.33 0.65
C GLU A 5 17.34 -15.91 0.44
N LEU A 6 16.21 -15.76 -0.24
CA LEU A 6 15.65 -14.45 -0.63
C LEU A 6 15.11 -13.62 0.55
N ARG A 7 15.17 -14.16 1.79
CA ARG A 7 14.83 -13.44 3.04
C ARG A 7 16.04 -12.76 3.69
N ALA A 8 17.27 -13.17 3.35
CA ALA A 8 18.49 -12.80 4.06
C ALA A 8 19.44 -11.94 3.19
N LEU A 9 18.89 -11.03 2.39
CA LEU A 9 19.65 -10.23 1.43
C LEU A 9 20.28 -8.97 2.06
N GLY A 10 20.56 -8.99 3.35
CA GLY A 10 21.11 -7.81 4.06
C GLY A 10 20.19 -6.60 4.00
N ASP A 11 20.52 -5.63 3.14
CA ASP A 11 19.80 -4.36 2.96
C ASP A 11 18.72 -4.41 1.87
N ALA A 12 18.40 -5.60 1.33
CA ALA A 12 17.23 -5.81 0.50
C ALA A 12 16.29 -6.85 1.10
N TYR A 13 15.00 -6.74 0.75
CA TYR A 13 14.00 -7.71 1.12
C TYR A 13 12.90 -7.84 0.07
N LEU A 14 12.40 -9.06 -0.09
CA LEU A 14 11.24 -9.36 -0.94
C LEU A 14 9.98 -8.77 -0.31
N VAL A 15 9.23 -7.96 -1.04
CA VAL A 15 8.00 -7.31 -0.60
C VAL A 15 6.80 -8.23 -0.82
N HIS A 16 6.51 -8.57 -2.08
CA HIS A 16 5.44 -9.49 -2.45
C HIS A 16 5.85 -10.29 -3.70
N ILE A 17 5.12 -11.37 -3.93
CA ILE A 17 5.25 -12.21 -5.13
C ILE A 17 3.96 -12.06 -5.91
N ARG A 18 4.09 -11.83 -7.21
CA ARG A 18 2.99 -11.94 -8.15
C ARG A 18 3.12 -13.25 -8.90
N HIS A 19 2.12 -14.11 -8.73
CA HIS A 19 1.96 -15.36 -9.47
C HIS A 19 0.75 -15.20 -10.39
N GLU A 20 0.97 -15.19 -11.70
CA GLU A 20 -0.06 -14.89 -12.70
C GLU A 20 -0.79 -13.56 -12.39
N ASP A 21 -2.07 -13.61 -12.06
CA ASP A 21 -2.88 -12.45 -11.67
C ASP A 21 -3.02 -12.24 -10.15
N ALA A 22 -2.46 -13.14 -9.33
CA ALA A 22 -2.57 -13.09 -7.87
C ALA A 22 -1.31 -12.51 -7.22
N ILE A 23 -1.51 -11.58 -6.28
CA ILE A 23 -0.43 -11.13 -5.39
C ILE A 23 -0.51 -11.88 -4.06
N ILE A 24 0.56 -12.62 -3.77
CA ILE A 24 0.70 -13.41 -2.55
C ILE A 24 1.78 -12.79 -1.64
N PRO A 25 1.55 -12.78 -0.32
CA PRO A 25 2.59 -12.40 0.62
C PRO A 25 3.73 -13.42 0.55
N ALA A 26 4.97 -12.93 0.63
CA ALA A 26 6.16 -13.76 0.58
C ALA A 26 6.42 -14.49 1.92
N THR A 27 5.69 -15.57 2.19
CA THR A 27 5.88 -16.42 3.41
C THR A 27 6.99 -17.46 3.19
N PRO A 28 7.66 -17.96 4.25
CA PRO A 28 8.74 -18.95 4.10
C PRO A 28 8.34 -20.19 3.29
N GLU A 29 7.11 -20.67 3.49
CA GLU A 29 6.52 -21.86 2.86
C GLU A 29 6.12 -21.64 1.39
N THR A 30 6.10 -20.38 0.93
CA THR A 30 5.73 -20.08 -0.45
C THR A 30 6.76 -20.70 -1.40
N VAL A 31 6.31 -21.56 -2.31
CA VAL A 31 7.15 -22.19 -3.34
C VAL A 31 7.17 -21.28 -4.55
N LEU A 32 8.38 -20.92 -5.02
CA LEU A 32 8.57 -20.13 -6.22
C LEU A 32 8.27 -20.95 -7.47
N ARG A 33 7.58 -20.34 -8.43
CA ARG A 33 7.27 -20.92 -9.73
C ARG A 33 7.95 -20.12 -10.83
N VAL A 34 8.13 -20.77 -11.97
CA VAL A 34 8.55 -20.10 -13.20
C VAL A 34 7.50 -19.03 -13.53
N ASP A 35 7.94 -17.87 -14.02
CA ASP A 35 7.13 -16.68 -14.30
C ASP A 35 6.60 -15.89 -13.08
N ASP A 36 7.01 -16.25 -11.86
CA ASP A 36 6.75 -15.41 -10.68
C ASP A 36 7.49 -14.08 -10.78
N VAL A 37 6.76 -12.98 -10.59
CA VAL A 37 7.35 -11.65 -10.51
C VAL A 37 7.58 -11.27 -9.05
N LEU A 38 8.85 -11.18 -8.68
CA LEU A 38 9.30 -10.89 -7.32
C LEU A 38 9.62 -9.40 -7.16
N THR A 39 8.88 -8.72 -6.28
CA THR A 39 9.11 -7.29 -6.02
C THR A 39 10.05 -7.14 -4.83
N PHE A 40 11.26 -6.62 -5.05
CA PHE A 40 12.23 -6.36 -3.98
C PHE A 40 12.33 -4.87 -3.65
N ARG A 41 12.69 -4.57 -2.40
CA ARG A 41 13.07 -3.24 -1.94
C ARG A 41 14.42 -3.29 -1.23
N GLY A 42 15.34 -2.40 -1.57
CA GLY A 42 16.68 -2.35 -0.96
C GLY A 42 17.68 -1.54 -1.76
N LYS A 43 18.96 -1.65 -1.39
CA LYS A 43 20.08 -1.05 -2.15
C LYS A 43 20.23 -1.72 -3.52
N LEU A 44 20.49 -0.92 -4.55
CA LEU A 44 20.65 -1.39 -5.92
C LEU A 44 21.78 -2.44 -6.04
N SER A 45 22.87 -2.26 -5.31
CA SER A 45 24.00 -3.21 -5.29
C SER A 45 23.62 -4.63 -4.86
N VAL A 46 22.63 -4.78 -3.97
CA VAL A 46 22.13 -6.09 -3.54
C VAL A 46 21.21 -6.69 -4.62
N LEU A 47 20.44 -5.83 -5.31
CA LEU A 47 19.57 -6.27 -6.41
C LEU A 47 20.40 -6.75 -7.61
N ASP A 48 21.54 -6.12 -7.88
CA ASP A 48 22.43 -6.54 -8.95
C ASP A 48 23.04 -7.93 -8.63
N GLN A 49 23.45 -8.18 -7.38
CA GLN A 49 23.89 -9.51 -6.94
C GLN A 49 22.81 -10.60 -7.05
N LEU A 50 21.53 -10.23 -6.87
CA LEU A 50 20.43 -11.15 -7.11
C LEU A 50 20.30 -11.52 -8.59
N LEU A 51 20.53 -10.56 -9.50
CA LEU A 51 20.46 -10.78 -10.94
C LEU A 51 21.65 -11.60 -11.47
N GLU A 52 22.77 -11.62 -10.74
CA GLU A 52 23.90 -12.51 -11.04
C GLU A 52 23.61 -13.98 -10.72
N ARG A 53 22.58 -14.29 -9.92
CA ARG A 53 22.15 -15.67 -9.64
C ARG A 53 21.36 -16.22 -10.84
N ASN A 54 21.69 -17.43 -11.27
CA ASN A 54 20.95 -18.13 -12.33
C ASN A 54 19.46 -18.27 -11.97
N GLY A 55 18.57 -17.89 -12.89
CA GLY A 55 17.11 -18.05 -12.75
C GLY A 55 16.34 -16.77 -12.42
N PHE A 56 16.99 -15.60 -12.34
CA PHE A 56 16.31 -14.30 -12.24
C PHE A 56 16.55 -13.44 -13.48
N GLU A 57 15.49 -12.80 -13.96
CA GLU A 57 15.56 -11.81 -15.02
C GLU A 57 14.93 -10.50 -14.55
N ARG A 58 15.50 -9.37 -14.98
CA ARG A 58 15.00 -8.05 -14.60
C ARG A 58 13.76 -7.70 -15.43
N VAL A 59 12.60 -7.80 -14.81
CA VAL A 59 11.33 -7.34 -15.42
C VAL A 59 11.15 -5.84 -15.17
N MET A 60 10.95 -5.06 -16.24
CA MET A 60 10.54 -3.66 -16.12
C MET A 60 9.06 -3.58 -15.78
N PRO A 61 8.65 -2.74 -14.81
CA PRO A 61 7.24 -2.55 -14.54
C PRO A 61 6.57 -1.91 -15.76
N GLU A 62 5.78 -2.70 -16.49
CA GLU A 62 4.96 -2.20 -17.59
C GLU A 62 4.07 -1.07 -17.06
N LEU A 63 4.07 0.08 -17.74
CA LEU A 63 3.32 1.28 -17.35
C LEU A 63 1.80 1.00 -17.21
N GLU A 64 1.29 -0.05 -17.88
CA GLU A 64 -0.10 -0.53 -17.82
C GLU A 64 -0.44 -1.29 -16.53
N ASN A 65 0.54 -1.88 -15.83
CA ASN A 65 0.31 -2.61 -14.57
C ASN A 65 0.12 -1.69 -13.35
N ARG A 66 0.08 -0.37 -13.54
CA ARG A 66 -0.17 0.64 -12.48
C ARG A 66 -1.59 0.59 -11.87
N GLY A 67 -2.40 -0.41 -12.25
CA GLY A 67 -3.77 -0.63 -11.78
C GLY A 67 -4.14 -2.09 -11.46
N ARG A 68 -3.21 -3.05 -11.54
CA ARG A 68 -3.45 -4.44 -11.11
C ARG A 68 -3.15 -4.62 -9.60
N GLU A 69 -3.84 -5.58 -9.01
CA GLU A 69 -4.13 -5.72 -7.57
C GLU A 69 -2.90 -5.76 -6.65
N THR A 70 -2.37 -4.61 -6.24
CA THR A 70 -1.48 -4.54 -5.07
C THR A 70 -2.23 -4.98 -3.83
N LEU A 71 -1.57 -5.71 -2.92
CA LEU A 71 -2.17 -6.03 -1.63
C LEU A 71 -2.62 -4.71 -0.94
N PRO A 72 -3.76 -4.71 -0.25
CA PRO A 72 -4.21 -3.54 0.48
C PRO A 72 -3.14 -3.04 1.46
N LEU A 73 -3.03 -1.71 1.52
CA LEU A 73 -2.17 -1.03 2.48
C LEU A 73 -2.98 -0.69 3.73
N PHE A 74 -2.32 -0.76 4.87
CA PHE A 74 -2.86 -0.44 6.19
C PHE A 74 -1.89 0.46 6.93
N GLU A 75 -2.45 1.37 7.71
CA GLU A 75 -1.74 2.22 8.65
C GLU A 75 -2.06 1.71 10.07
N ALA A 76 -1.03 1.34 10.83
CA ALA A 76 -1.19 0.80 12.17
C ALA A 76 -0.32 1.54 13.19
N VAL A 77 -0.90 1.94 14.32
CA VAL A 77 -0.17 2.64 15.40
C VAL A 77 0.15 1.66 16.53
N ILE A 78 1.43 1.50 16.86
CA ILE A 78 1.87 0.58 17.92
C ILE A 78 1.37 1.06 19.29
N ALA A 79 0.67 0.19 20.02
CA ALA A 79 0.23 0.48 21.38
C ALA A 79 1.40 0.41 22.40
N PRO A 80 1.38 1.17 23.51
CA PRO A 80 2.38 1.10 24.58
C PRO A 80 2.54 -0.28 25.22
N THR A 81 1.46 -1.05 25.25
CA THR A 81 1.40 -2.41 25.78
C THR A 81 1.80 -3.49 24.77
N SER A 82 2.08 -3.09 23.51
CA SER A 82 2.34 -4.03 22.43
C SER A 82 3.59 -4.85 22.70
N SER A 83 3.50 -6.13 22.35
CA SER A 83 4.64 -7.05 22.41
C SER A 83 5.77 -6.69 21.44
N LEU A 84 5.53 -5.76 20.50
CA LEU A 84 6.49 -5.21 19.55
C LEU A 84 7.39 -4.15 20.16
N VAL A 85 6.99 -3.48 21.24
CA VAL A 85 7.76 -2.37 21.81
C VAL A 85 9.15 -2.85 22.24
N GLY A 86 10.19 -2.18 21.76
CA GLY A 86 11.59 -2.52 22.04
C GLY A 86 12.17 -3.63 21.17
N LYS A 87 11.35 -4.36 20.40
CA LYS A 87 11.82 -5.36 19.44
C LYS A 87 11.98 -4.77 18.05
N THR A 88 12.88 -5.35 17.28
CA THR A 88 12.94 -5.14 15.83
C THR A 88 11.88 -5.98 15.13
N LEU A 89 11.50 -5.60 13.89
CA LEU A 89 10.57 -6.41 13.08
C LEU A 89 11.06 -7.86 12.88
N LYS A 90 12.39 -8.05 12.83
CA LYS A 90 13.01 -9.37 12.71
C LYS A 90 12.86 -10.19 13.98
N GLU A 91 13.16 -9.62 15.15
CA GLU A 91 13.00 -10.30 16.45
C GLU A 91 11.54 -10.62 16.75
N ALA A 92 10.63 -9.75 16.36
CA ALA A 92 9.19 -9.96 16.50
C ALA A 92 8.63 -10.99 15.50
N GLY A 93 9.39 -11.42 14.49
CA GLY A 93 8.89 -12.28 13.42
C GLY A 93 7.66 -11.67 12.72
N PHE A 94 7.65 -10.35 12.52
CA PHE A 94 6.43 -9.60 12.17
C PHE A 94 5.69 -10.19 10.96
N ARG A 95 6.46 -10.58 9.93
CA ARG A 95 5.90 -11.18 8.70
C ARG A 95 5.12 -12.46 8.97
N ASP A 96 5.60 -13.28 9.90
CA ASP A 96 5.05 -14.61 10.16
C ASP A 96 3.91 -14.50 11.20
N ALA A 97 4.09 -13.68 12.24
CA ALA A 97 3.08 -13.48 13.29
C ALA A 97 1.88 -12.62 12.84
N TYR A 98 2.11 -11.60 11.99
CA TYR A 98 1.07 -10.65 11.60
C TYR A 98 0.61 -10.83 10.15
N HIS A 99 1.28 -11.69 9.37
CA HIS A 99 1.01 -11.92 7.95
C HIS A 99 1.00 -10.63 7.11
N GLY A 100 1.89 -9.69 7.46
CA GLY A 100 2.02 -8.38 6.82
C GLY A 100 3.47 -7.99 6.59
N VAL A 101 3.69 -7.06 5.66
CA VAL A 101 5.02 -6.54 5.31
C VAL A 101 5.06 -5.06 5.64
N VAL A 102 5.97 -4.66 6.53
CA VAL A 102 6.16 -3.24 6.85
C VAL A 102 6.97 -2.58 5.73
N LEU A 103 6.35 -1.61 5.08
CA LEU A 103 6.95 -0.80 4.01
C LEU A 103 7.54 0.50 4.53
N GLY A 104 7.16 0.91 5.73
CA GLY A 104 7.53 2.19 6.29
C GLY A 104 7.25 2.26 7.78
N ILE A 105 8.10 3.02 8.47
CA ILE A 105 7.91 3.37 9.87
C ILE A 105 8.00 4.89 9.93
N GLN A 106 6.93 5.52 10.40
CA GLN A 106 6.94 6.94 10.73
C GLN A 106 6.96 7.07 12.26
N ARG A 107 7.87 7.90 12.76
CA ARG A 107 8.02 8.18 14.18
C ARG A 107 7.89 9.68 14.39
N ARG A 108 6.82 10.08 15.07
CA ARG A 108 6.43 11.51 15.16
C ARG A 108 6.23 12.05 13.72
N ASP A 109 6.92 13.11 13.36
CA ASP A 109 6.80 13.77 12.05
C ASP A 109 7.89 13.37 11.06
N ALA A 110 8.67 12.32 11.36
CA ALA A 110 9.78 11.86 10.51
C ALA A 110 9.57 10.42 10.02
N MET A 111 9.82 10.21 8.73
CA MET A 111 9.97 8.88 8.18
C MET A 111 11.32 8.30 8.63
N ILE A 112 11.29 7.09 9.14
CA ILE A 112 12.52 6.38 9.52
C ILE A 112 13.18 5.81 8.27
N GLU A 113 14.45 6.15 8.08
CA GLU A 113 15.27 5.66 6.99
C GLU A 113 16.15 4.47 7.40
N GLY A 114 16.56 3.66 6.42
CA GLY A 114 17.46 2.54 6.62
C GLY A 114 16.75 1.17 6.71
N PRO A 115 17.45 0.13 7.18
CA PRO A 115 16.95 -1.23 7.18
C PRO A 115 15.89 -1.42 8.28
N LEU A 116 14.63 -1.19 7.92
CA LEU A 116 13.47 -1.23 8.83
C LEU A 116 13.43 -2.50 9.70
N GLY A 117 13.90 -3.63 9.17
CA GLY A 117 13.98 -4.91 9.87
C GLY A 117 14.86 -4.93 11.14
N ARG A 118 15.76 -3.95 11.30
CA ARG A 118 16.76 -3.89 12.39
C ARG A 118 16.51 -2.72 13.35
N ILE A 119 15.43 -1.97 13.16
CA ILE A 119 15.13 -0.78 13.94
C ILE A 119 14.21 -1.18 15.09
N PRO A 120 14.58 -0.91 16.36
CA PRO A 120 13.70 -1.15 17.48
C PRO A 120 12.45 -0.28 17.39
N LEU A 121 11.29 -0.94 17.46
CA LEU A 121 9.98 -0.31 17.42
C LEU A 121 9.68 0.40 18.73
N LYS A 122 8.94 1.50 18.65
CA LYS A 122 8.51 2.28 19.81
C LYS A 122 7.00 2.40 19.81
N ALA A 123 6.45 2.53 21.01
CA ALA A 123 5.06 2.92 21.20
C ALA A 123 4.78 4.23 20.44
N GLY A 124 3.65 4.28 19.74
CA GLY A 124 3.27 5.42 18.90
C GLY A 124 3.93 5.48 17.52
N ASP A 125 4.79 4.53 17.15
CA ASP A 125 5.24 4.40 15.77
C ASP A 125 4.04 4.07 14.86
N LEU A 126 3.97 4.75 13.71
CA LEU A 126 3.01 4.48 12.66
C LEU A 126 3.66 3.57 11.61
N LEU A 127 3.12 2.37 11.47
CA LEU A 127 3.56 1.39 10.48
C LEU A 127 2.70 1.49 9.23
N LEU A 128 3.35 1.57 8.07
CA LEU A 128 2.69 1.33 6.78
C LEU A 128 2.89 -0.14 6.41
N ILE A 129 1.79 -0.89 6.37
CA ILE A 129 1.79 -2.35 6.23
C ILE A 129 1.07 -2.75 4.95
N GLU A 130 1.69 -3.60 4.16
CA GLU A 130 1.05 -4.31 3.05
C GLU A 130 0.61 -5.70 3.53
N ALA A 131 -0.69 -6.00 3.45
CA ALA A 131 -1.27 -7.25 3.95
C ALA A 131 -2.55 -7.64 3.19
N ARG A 132 -3.02 -8.87 3.40
CA ARG A 132 -4.30 -9.32 2.83
C ARG A 132 -5.48 -8.52 3.40
N ALA A 133 -6.57 -8.47 2.64
CA ALA A 133 -7.80 -7.84 3.09
C ALA A 133 -8.27 -8.42 4.44
N GLY A 134 -8.79 -7.56 5.32
CA GLY A 134 -9.23 -7.95 6.67
C GLY A 134 -8.14 -7.89 7.75
N PHE A 135 -6.92 -7.43 7.43
CA PHE A 135 -5.87 -7.16 8.41
C PHE A 135 -6.34 -6.16 9.48
N ASP A 136 -7.02 -5.10 9.05
CA ASP A 136 -7.67 -4.12 9.93
C ASP A 136 -8.64 -4.80 10.91
N ARG A 137 -9.58 -5.61 10.43
CA ARG A 137 -10.56 -6.29 11.30
C ARG A 137 -9.89 -7.18 12.33
N ARG A 138 -8.88 -7.95 11.92
CA ARG A 138 -8.15 -8.87 12.81
C ARG A 138 -7.40 -8.14 13.93
N TRP A 139 -6.71 -7.05 13.58
CA TRP A 139 -5.78 -6.40 14.50
C TRP A 139 -6.34 -5.18 15.22
N ASN A 140 -7.44 -4.60 14.74
CA ASN A 140 -8.11 -3.48 15.40
C ASN A 140 -8.89 -3.91 16.66
N GLU A 141 -9.24 -5.19 16.79
CA GLU A 141 -9.85 -5.75 18.00
C GLU A 141 -8.81 -5.94 19.14
N LEU A 142 -7.54 -6.13 18.77
CA LEU A 142 -6.42 -6.33 19.70
C LEU A 142 -5.75 -5.00 20.03
N ARG A 143 -6.47 -4.15 20.78
CA ARG A 143 -6.00 -2.81 21.16
C ARG A 143 -4.71 -2.79 21.99
N ASP A 144 -4.38 -3.90 22.63
CA ASP A 144 -3.13 -4.06 23.36
C ASP A 144 -1.91 -4.09 22.44
N GLU A 145 -2.13 -4.42 21.16
CA GLU A 145 -1.08 -4.57 20.15
C GLU A 145 -1.02 -3.35 19.21
N PHE A 146 -2.17 -2.87 18.74
CA PHE A 146 -2.27 -1.65 17.95
C PHE A 146 -3.43 -0.77 18.43
N TYR A 147 -3.19 0.53 18.62
CA TYR A 147 -4.26 1.46 18.99
C TYR A 147 -5.29 1.66 17.89
N LEU A 148 -4.83 1.61 16.65
CA LEU A 148 -5.61 1.81 15.45
C LEU A 148 -4.98 1.00 14.33
N VAL A 149 -5.82 0.35 13.54
CA VAL A 149 -5.44 -0.19 12.23
C VAL A 149 -6.47 0.28 11.22
N ALA A 150 -6.03 1.05 10.22
CA ALA A 150 -6.91 1.63 9.21
C ALA A 150 -6.47 1.24 7.80
N PRO A 151 -7.38 0.79 6.92
CA PRO A 151 -7.04 0.60 5.52
C PRO A 151 -6.71 1.94 4.86
N ARG A 152 -5.54 2.01 4.23
CA ARG A 152 -5.12 3.16 3.45
C ARG A 152 -5.85 3.14 2.12
N ARG A 153 -6.91 3.92 2.02
CA ARG A 153 -7.68 4.03 0.77
C ARG A 153 -6.79 4.64 -0.31
N PRO A 154 -6.69 4.04 -1.50
CA PRO A 154 -5.96 4.67 -2.59
C PRO A 154 -6.63 6.01 -2.91
N VAL A 155 -5.85 7.09 -2.93
CA VAL A 155 -6.31 8.47 -3.23
C VAL A 155 -6.84 8.59 -4.67
N ARG A 156 -6.80 7.52 -5.46
CA ARG A 156 -7.41 7.49 -6.79
C ARG A 156 -8.92 7.37 -6.66
N ALA A 157 -9.59 8.52 -6.63
CA ALA A 157 -10.94 8.62 -7.13
C ALA A 157 -10.93 8.10 -8.59
N LYS A 158 -11.38 6.87 -8.82
CA LYS A 158 -11.64 6.40 -10.18
C LYS A 158 -12.59 7.43 -10.80
N PRO A 159 -12.26 8.04 -11.96
CA PRO A 159 -13.19 8.92 -12.66
C PRO A 159 -14.50 8.13 -12.87
N GLN A 160 -15.61 8.63 -12.34
CA GLN A 160 -16.92 7.99 -12.53
C GLN A 160 -17.36 8.24 -13.98
N LYS A 161 -16.78 7.49 -14.92
CA LYS A 161 -17.03 7.65 -16.37
C LYS A 161 -18.53 7.59 -16.71
N GLY A 162 -19.32 6.83 -15.95
CA GLY A 162 -20.78 6.76 -16.11
C GLY A 162 -21.54 8.06 -15.77
N LYS A 163 -20.98 8.96 -14.97
CA LYS A 163 -21.59 10.26 -14.65
C LYS A 163 -21.08 11.41 -15.52
N ALA A 164 -20.04 11.17 -16.32
CA ALA A 164 -19.49 12.15 -17.24
C ALA A 164 -20.52 12.72 -18.24
N PRO A 165 -21.37 11.91 -18.92
CA PRO A 165 -22.35 12.47 -19.85
C PRO A 165 -23.43 13.29 -19.15
N LEU A 166 -23.87 12.88 -17.97
CA LEU A 166 -24.84 13.64 -17.17
C LEU A 166 -24.27 14.97 -16.69
N ALA A 167 -23.01 14.98 -16.23
CA ALA A 167 -22.33 16.20 -15.83
C ALA A 167 -22.16 17.18 -17.01
N LEU A 168 -21.84 16.65 -18.19
CA LEU A 168 -21.73 17.44 -19.42
C LEU A 168 -23.09 18.03 -19.82
N LEU A 169 -24.17 17.25 -19.70
CA LEU A 169 -25.53 17.73 -19.97
C LEU A 169 -25.90 18.88 -19.03
N ILE A 170 -25.72 18.71 -17.73
CA ILE A 170 -26.00 19.77 -16.73
C ILE A 170 -25.19 21.03 -17.05
N LEU A 171 -23.89 20.88 -17.34
CA LEU A 171 -23.02 22.01 -17.70
C LEU A 171 -23.53 22.74 -18.94
N LEU A 172 -23.86 22.02 -20.00
CA LEU A 172 -24.41 22.61 -21.23
C LEU A 172 -25.75 23.30 -20.97
N THR A 173 -26.63 22.71 -20.17
CA THR A 173 -27.91 23.33 -19.80
C THR A 173 -27.69 24.65 -19.08
N VAL A 174 -26.78 24.71 -18.09
CA VAL A 174 -26.46 25.95 -17.37
C VAL A 174 -25.89 27.01 -18.31
N ILE A 175 -24.99 26.64 -19.22
CA ILE A 175 -24.40 27.55 -20.21
C ILE A 175 -25.48 28.11 -21.14
N ILE A 176 -26.38 27.27 -21.64
CA ILE A 176 -27.46 27.69 -22.54
C ILE A 176 -28.45 28.61 -21.81
N LEU A 177 -28.84 28.27 -20.57
CA LEU A 177 -29.72 29.12 -19.76
C LEU A 177 -29.10 30.50 -19.49
N ALA A 178 -27.80 30.53 -19.18
CA ALA A 178 -27.07 31.78 -18.96
C ALA A 178 -26.90 32.59 -20.26
N ALA A 179 -26.59 31.94 -21.38
CA ALA A 179 -26.37 32.58 -22.68
C ALA A 179 -27.67 33.10 -23.32
N THR A 180 -28.79 32.43 -23.10
CA THR A 180 -30.10 32.84 -23.64
C THR A 180 -30.75 33.98 -22.86
N GLY A 181 -30.24 34.31 -21.65
CA GLY A 181 -30.75 35.44 -20.87
C GLY A 181 -32.21 35.32 -20.44
N ILE A 182 -32.80 34.10 -20.49
CA ILE A 182 -34.23 33.85 -20.22
C ILE A 182 -34.59 34.14 -18.75
N ALA A 183 -33.62 34.16 -17.85
CA ALA A 183 -33.75 34.72 -16.51
C ALA A 183 -32.75 35.88 -16.34
N SER A 184 -33.13 37.07 -16.81
CA SER A 184 -32.52 38.28 -16.27
C SER A 184 -32.84 38.33 -14.77
N ILE A 185 -31.80 38.39 -13.93
CA ILE A 185 -31.91 38.66 -12.47
C ILE A 185 -32.88 39.82 -12.18
N VAL A 186 -33.01 40.75 -13.14
CA VAL A 186 -33.88 41.92 -13.08
C VAL A 186 -35.38 41.55 -13.12
N VAL A 187 -35.82 40.56 -13.90
CA VAL A 187 -37.26 40.28 -14.08
C VAL A 187 -37.86 39.54 -12.89
N THR A 188 -37.06 38.74 -12.18
CA THR A 188 -37.48 38.05 -10.95
C THR A 188 -37.51 38.99 -9.74
N ALA A 189 -36.69 40.04 -9.71
CA ALA A 189 -36.67 41.02 -8.62
C ALA A 189 -37.93 41.93 -8.57
N PHE A 190 -38.65 42.11 -9.68
CA PHE A 190 -39.87 42.94 -9.74
C PHE A 190 -41.18 42.18 -9.55
N LEU A 191 -41.14 40.84 -9.47
CA LEU A 191 -42.30 39.97 -9.26
C LEU A 191 -42.42 39.47 -7.80
N GLY A 192 -41.54 39.93 -6.92
CA GLY A 192 -41.59 39.73 -5.47
C GLY A 192 -42.07 40.98 -4.74
#